data_AF-A0A971SSW8-F1
#
_entry.id   AF-A0A971SSW8-F1
#
_cell.length_a   1.000
_cell.length_b   1.000
_cell.length_c   1.000
_cell.angle_alpha   90.00
_cell.angle_beta   90.00
_cell.angle_gamma   90.00
#
_symmetry.space_group_name_H-M   'P 1'
#
loop_
_entity.id
_entity.type
_entity.pdbx_description
1 polymer ?
#
loop_
_entity_poly.entity_id
_entity_poly.type
_entity_poly.pdbx_seq_one_letter_code
_entity_poly.pdbx_strand_id
1 'polypeptide(L)' 'MATKSAVTFKKKEREEAKRRKRLAKEARRSERKELKSGKEPHPGGEDPDIAGIVPGPQPRFEEEE' A
#
# COMPACT_ATOMS: atom_id res chain seq x y z
N MET A 1 -3.64 19.56 42.62
CA MET A 1 -3.20 18.16 42.66
C MET A 1 -3.69 17.45 41.40
N ALA A 2 -2.80 16.87 40.60
CA ALA A 2 -3.22 16.10 39.42
C ALA A 2 -3.82 14.76 39.88
N THR A 3 -5.13 14.63 39.81
CA THR A 3 -5.80 13.34 40.05
C THR A 3 -5.37 12.41 38.93
N LYS A 4 -4.73 11.28 39.28
CA LYS A 4 -4.47 10.19 38.35
C LYS A 4 -5.83 9.63 37.92
N SER A 5 -6.43 10.21 36.89
CA SER A 5 -7.73 9.79 36.38
C SER A 5 -7.60 8.33 35.95
N ALA A 6 -8.32 7.44 36.63
CA ALA A 6 -8.41 6.04 36.26
C ALA A 6 -8.69 5.93 34.75
N VAL A 7 -8.03 4.99 34.07
CA VAL A 7 -8.21 4.76 32.64
C VAL A 7 -9.70 4.55 32.37
N THR A 8 -10.34 5.57 31.80
CA THR A 8 -11.78 5.53 31.52
C THR A 8 -12.07 4.42 30.51
N PHE A 9 -13.29 3.88 30.52
CA PHE A 9 -13.72 2.87 29.54
C PHE A 9 -13.41 3.28 28.10
N LYS A 10 -13.65 4.56 27.77
CA LYS A 10 -13.30 5.17 26.47
C LYS A 10 -11.80 5.07 26.13
N LYS A 11 -10.91 5.20 27.12
CA LYS A 11 -9.47 5.05 26.93
C LYS A 11 -9.10 3.59 26.67
N LYS A 12 -9.73 2.63 27.36
CA LYS A 12 -9.53 1.19 27.10
C LYS A 12 -9.99 0.81 25.69
N GLU A 13 -11.19 1.22 25.29
CA GLU A 13 -11.72 0.96 23.94
C GLU A 13 -10.82 1.54 22.84
N ARG A 14 -10.31 2.77 23.03
CA ARG A 14 -9.40 3.40 22.08
C ARG A 14 -8.08 2.62 21.94
N GLU A 15 -7.51 2.16 23.05
CA GLU A 15 -6.27 1.37 23.05
C GLU A 15 -6.49 -0.02 22.43
N GLU A 16 -7.62 -0.67 22.73
CA GLU A 16 -7.99 -1.93 22.08
C GLU A 16 -8.17 -1.77 20.57
N ALA A 17 -8.86 -0.71 20.12
CA ALA A 17 -9.03 -0.43 18.70
C ALA A 17 -7.69 -0.21 17.98
N LYS A 18 -6.75 0.53 18.60
CA LYS A 18 -5.38 0.69 18.07
C LYS A 18 -4.66 -0.65 17.98
N ARG A 19 -4.74 -1.48 19.03
CA ARG A 19 -4.10 -2.80 19.05
C ARG A 19 -4.67 -3.71 17.95
N ARG A 20 -6.00 -3.76 17.79
CA ARG A 20 -6.67 -4.52 16.72
C ARG A 20 -6.23 -4.04 15.33
N LYS A 21 -6.17 -2.73 15.10
CA LYS A 21 -5.67 -2.16 13.82
C LYS A 21 -4.23 -2.53 13.54
N ARG A 22 -3.36 -2.51 14.55
CA ARG A 22 -1.95 -2.91 14.41
C ARG A 22 -1.81 -4.38 14.04
N LEU A 23 -2.50 -5.26 14.76
CA LEU A 23 -2.51 -6.70 14.47
C LEU A 23 -3.03 -6.98 13.04
N ALA A 24 -4.14 -6.35 12.64
CA ALA A 24 -4.67 -6.49 11.28
C ALA A 24 -3.68 -6.00 10.20
N LYS A 25 -2.94 -4.92 10.47
CA LYS A 25 -1.91 -4.41 9.55
C LYS A 25 -0.70 -5.34 9.48
N GLU A 26 -0.32 -5.96 10.60
CA GLU A 26 0.75 -6.94 10.67
C GLU A 26 0.38 -8.22 9.90
N ALA A 27 -0.84 -8.73 10.07
CA ALA A 27 -1.38 -9.86 9.29
C ALA A 27 -1.41 -9.57 7.78
N ARG A 28 -1.94 -8.43 7.35
CA ARG A 28 -1.90 -8.03 5.92
C ARG A 28 -0.48 -7.92 5.38
N ARG A 29 0.49 -7.54 6.21
CA ARG A 29 1.89 -7.44 5.80
C ARG A 29 2.53 -8.82 5.66
N SER A 30 2.22 -9.79 6.53
CA SER A 30 2.71 -11.16 6.36
C SER A 30 2.11 -11.81 5.12
N GLU A 31 0.79 -11.70 4.93
CA GLU A 31 0.09 -12.18 3.72
C GLU A 31 0.72 -11.60 2.43
N ARG A 32 0.93 -10.28 2.39
CA ARG A 32 1.57 -9.64 1.22
C ARG A 32 3.00 -10.10 0.99
N LYS A 33 3.76 -10.37 2.07
CA LYS A 33 5.13 -10.88 1.96
C LYS A 33 5.13 -12.30 1.38
N GLU A 34 4.26 -13.17 1.87
CA GLU A 34 4.10 -14.55 1.38
C GLU A 34 3.69 -14.57 -0.10
N LEU A 35 2.70 -13.75 -0.47
CA LEU A 35 2.28 -13.59 -1.87
C LEU A 35 3.41 -13.05 -2.76
N LYS A 36 4.25 -12.15 -2.23
CA LYS A 36 5.39 -11.61 -2.97
C LYS A 36 6.51 -12.65 -3.11
N SER A 37 6.80 -13.45 -2.08
CA SER A 37 7.84 -14.48 -2.15
C SER A 37 7.47 -15.63 -3.07
N GLY A 38 6.18 -15.94 -3.22
CA GLY A 38 5.70 -16.97 -4.15
C GLY A 38 5.58 -16.51 -5.60
N LYS A 39 5.67 -15.20 -5.87
CA LYS A 39 5.72 -14.68 -7.22
C LYS A 39 7.17 -14.74 -7.72
N GLU A 40 7.36 -15.38 -8.87
CA GLU A 40 8.61 -15.23 -9.60
C GLU A 40 8.85 -13.74 -9.88
N PRO A 41 10.10 -13.26 -9.74
CA PRO A 41 10.43 -11.93 -10.24
C PRO A 41 10.02 -11.88 -11.72
N HIS A 42 9.31 -10.83 -12.12
CA HIS A 42 8.99 -10.65 -13.52
C HIS A 42 10.29 -10.79 -14.32
N PRO A 43 10.37 -11.71 -15.29
CA PRO A 43 11.52 -11.73 -16.19
C PRO A 43 11.59 -10.33 -16.78
N GLY A 44 12.77 -9.71 -16.76
CA GLY A 44 12.98 -8.28 -17.01
C GLY A 44 12.66 -7.78 -18.43
N GLY A 45 11.61 -8.31 -19.06
CA GLY A 45 10.95 -7.72 -20.21
C GLY A 45 10.01 -6.61 -19.76
N GLU A 46 9.91 -5.59 -20.60
CA GLU A 46 8.94 -4.50 -20.45
C GLU A 46 7.53 -5.06 -20.29
N ASP A 47 6.73 -4.44 -19.42
CA ASP A 47 5.32 -4.78 -19.26
C ASP A 47 4.63 -4.59 -20.62
N PRO A 48 3.90 -5.58 -21.16
CA PRO A 48 3.21 -5.43 -22.44
C PRO A 48 2.29 -4.20 -22.50
N ASP A 49 1.77 -3.76 -21.36
CA ASP A 49 0.92 -2.57 -21.27
C ASP A 49 1.73 -1.25 -21.32
N ILE A 50 3.01 -1.28 -20.95
CA ILE A 50 3.88 -0.10 -20.92
C ILE A 50 4.91 -0.07 -22.06
N ALA A 51 5.13 -1.21 -22.72
CA ALA A 51 6.09 -1.35 -23.81
C ALA A 51 5.75 -0.37 -24.94
N GLY A 52 6.74 0.41 -25.38
CA GLY A 52 6.57 1.40 -26.45
C GLY A 52 5.91 2.72 -26.05
N ILE A 53 5.50 2.91 -24.80
CA ILE A 53 5.01 4.21 -24.33
C ILE A 53 6.19 5.15 -24.07
N VAL A 54 6.29 6.20 -24.88
CA VAL A 54 7.27 7.27 -24.67
C VAL A 54 6.69 8.29 -23.69
N PRO A 55 7.35 8.56 -22.55
CA PRO A 55 6.89 9.60 -21.63
C PRO A 55 7.07 10.98 -22.27
N GLY A 56 5.99 11.74 -22.35
CA GLY A 56 5.99 13.08 -22.92
C GLY A 56 4.71 13.37 -23.70
N PRO A 57 4.54 14.60 -24.21
CA PRO A 57 3.48 14.88 -25.15
C PRO A 57 3.68 14.04 -26.42
N GLN A 58 2.61 13.41 -26.90
CA GLN A 58 2.65 12.71 -28.19
C GLN A 58 2.95 13.73 -29.30
N PRO A 59 3.80 13.38 -30.29
CA PRO A 59 4.03 14.24 -31.43
C PRO A 59 2.69 14.54 -32.11
N ARG A 60 2.54 15.75 -32.67
CA ARG A 60 1.40 16.04 -33.53
C ARG A 60 1.56 15.18 -34.78
N PHE A 61 0.49 14.56 -35.25
CA PHE A 61 0.48 13.97 -36.57
C PHE A 61 0.77 15.11 -37.54
N GLU A 62 1.89 15.03 -38.26
CA GLU A 62 2.12 15.93 -39.37
C GLU A 62 0.97 15.67 -40.35
N GLU A 63 0.08 16.65 -40.47
CA GLU A 63 -0.89 16.68 -41.55
C GLU A 63 -0.06 16.75 -42.84
N GLU A 64 0.14 15.61 -43.50
CA GLU A 64 0.53 15.59 -44.91
C GLU A 64 -0.65 16.19 -45.71
N GLU A 65 -0.74 17.53 -45.73
CA GLU A 65 -1.16 18.40 -46.85
C GLU A 65 -1.18 19.89 -46.43
#